data_AF-A0A6G3WX21-F1
#
_entry.id   AF-A0A6G3WX21-F1
#
_cell.length_a   1.000
_cell.length_b   1.000
_cell.length_c   1.000
_cell.angle_alpha   90.00
_cell.angle_beta   90.00
_cell.angle_gamma   90.00
#
_symmetry.space_group_name_H-M   'P 1'
#
loop_
_entity.id
_entity.type
_entity.pdbx_description
1 polymer ?
#
loop_
_entity_poly.entity_id
_entity_poly.type
_entity_poly.pdbx_seq_one_letter_code
_entity_poly.pdbx_strand_id
1 'polypeptide(L)'
;VGTTPGGTERRHWSMNLYRVHSGAGRPVGIAGLATDVTRRHIAAREAASARRNLALLNEASARIGNSLDLETTARELLDVAVPGFCDLATVDLYQGLLTGEEAAPGS
;
A
#
# COMPACT_ATOMS: atom_id res chain seq x y z
N VAL A 1 16.46 -5.91 9.92
CA VAL A 1 16.64 -4.43 9.87
C VAL A 1 17.64 -4.08 10.95
N GLY A 2 18.65 -3.25 10.66
CA GLY A 2 19.70 -2.91 11.62
C GLY A 2 20.55 -1.76 11.11
N THR A 3 21.41 -1.20 11.96
CA THR A 3 22.32 -0.12 11.60
C THR A 3 23.66 -0.65 11.09
N THR A 4 24.38 0.15 10.31
CA THR A 4 25.78 -0.13 9.97
C THR A 4 26.68 0.29 11.14
N PRO A 5 27.81 -0.39 11.42
CA PRO A 5 28.77 0.08 12.42
C PRO A 5 29.18 1.54 12.16
N GLY A 6 29.04 2.41 13.17
CA GLY A 6 29.32 3.85 13.06
C GLY A 6 28.18 4.71 12.45
N GLY A 7 27.06 4.11 12.06
CA GLY A 7 25.89 4.82 11.52
C GLY A 7 24.64 4.66 12.38
N THR A 8 23.75 5.65 12.33
CA THR A 8 22.43 5.62 13.00
C THR A 8 21.29 5.26 12.03
N GLU A 9 21.56 5.23 10.72
CA GLU A 9 20.54 4.94 9.72
C GLU A 9 20.15 3.45 9.72
N ARG A 10 18.83 3.19 9.75
CA ARG A 10 18.31 1.83 9.66
C ARG A 10 18.42 1.30 8.23
N ARG A 11 19.05 0.15 8.08
CA ARG A 11 19.19 -0.59 6.83
C ARG A 11 18.39 -1.89 6.85
N HIS A 12 17.97 -2.33 5.67
CA HIS A 12 17.46 -3.67 5.42
C HIS A 12 18.61 -4.53 4.90
N TRP A 13 18.87 -5.65 5.56
CA TRP A 13 19.94 -6.58 5.21
C TRP A 13 19.36 -7.89 4.71
N SER A 14 19.94 -8.44 3.65
CA SER A 14 19.77 -9.82 3.24
C SER A 14 21.00 -10.61 3.69
N MET A 15 20.80 -11.73 4.38
CA MET A 15 21.88 -12.53 4.94
C MET A 15 21.78 -13.95 4.40
N ASN A 16 22.83 -14.42 3.72
CA ASN A 16 22.97 -15.81 3.32
C ASN A 16 24.05 -16.47 4.16
N LEU A 17 23.78 -17.67 4.65
CA LEU A 17 24.69 -18.43 5.51
C LEU A 17 24.94 -19.79 4.88
N TYR A 18 26.21 -20.15 4.72
CA TYR A 18 26.65 -21.39 4.10
C TYR A 18 27.51 -22.18 5.06
N ARG A 19 27.30 -23.50 5.13
CA ARG A 19 28.18 -24.38 5.88
C ARG A 19 29.48 -24.60 5.10
N VAL A 20 30.61 -24.34 5.74
CA VAL A 20 31.94 -24.58 5.19
C VAL A 20 32.40 -25.96 5.61
N HIS A 21 32.83 -26.75 4.63
CA HIS A 21 33.39 -28.09 4.86
C HIS A 21 34.88 -28.11 4.52
N SER A 22 35.65 -28.87 5.29
CA SER A 22 37.04 -29.24 4.96
C SER A 22 37.08 -30.12 3.72
N GLY A 23 38.27 -30.30 3.13
CA GLY A 23 38.48 -31.21 2.00
C GLY A 23 38.08 -32.67 2.26
N ALA A 24 37.98 -33.07 3.54
CA ALA A 24 37.50 -34.39 3.96
C ALA A 24 35.97 -34.46 4.20
N GLY A 25 35.20 -33.43 3.84
CA GLY A 25 33.74 -33.38 4.09
C GLY A 25 33.34 -33.01 5.54
N ARG A 26 34.31 -32.88 6.44
CA ARG A 26 34.25 -32.29 7.80
C ARG A 26 33.53 -30.92 7.85
N PRO A 27 32.35 -30.65 8.47
CA PRO A 27 31.96 -29.26 8.75
C PRO A 27 33.01 -28.56 9.61
N VAL A 28 33.50 -27.40 9.17
CA VAL A 28 34.55 -26.63 9.86
C VAL A 28 34.13 -25.20 10.19
N GLY A 29 33.02 -24.70 9.63
CA GLY A 29 32.54 -23.36 9.97
C GLY A 29 31.30 -22.94 9.20
N ILE A 30 30.97 -21.65 9.32
CA ILE A 30 29.90 -20.97 8.60
C ILE A 30 30.51 -19.77 7.86
N ALA A 31 30.22 -19.65 6.57
CA ALA A 31 30.48 -18.45 5.79
C ALA A 31 29.18 -17.64 5.68
N GLY A 32 29.26 -16.35 5.93
CA GLY A 32 28.12 -15.43 5.82
C GLY A 32 28.33 -14.39 4.71
N LEU A 33 27.29 -14.11 3.95
CA LEU A 33 27.22 -12.96 3.03
C LEU A 33 26.08 -12.05 3.48
N ALA A 34 26.40 -10.81 3.81
CA ALA A 34 25.41 -9.77 4.11
C ALA A 34 25.40 -8.73 3.00
N THR A 35 24.23 -8.41 2.47
CA THR A 35 24.05 -7.37 1.44
C THR A 35 23.01 -6.37 1.90
N ASP A 36 23.33 -5.09 1.79
CA ASP A 36 22.37 -4.01 2.02
C ASP A 36 21.35 -3.98 0.88
N VAL A 37 20.09 -4.21 1.22
CA VAL A 37 18.95 -4.21 0.31
C VAL A 37 17.99 -3.05 0.59
N THR A 38 18.40 -2.04 1.37
CA THR A 38 17.56 -0.90 1.77
C THR A 38 16.91 -0.22 0.58
N ARG A 39 17.71 0.15 -0.44
CA ARG A 39 17.19 0.81 -1.65
C ARG A 39 16.19 -0.06 -2.41
N ARG A 40 16.50 -1.36 -2.58
CA ARG A 40 15.60 -2.32 -3.24
C ARG A 40 14.30 -2.49 -2.46
N HIS A 41 14.38 -2.55 -1.13
CA HIS A 41 13.22 -2.68 -0.25
C HIS A 41 12.31 -1.46 -0.33
N ILE A 42 12.88 -0.25 -0.29
CA ILE A 42 12.13 1.01 -0.42
C ILE A 42 11.41 1.05 -1.78
N ALA A 43 12.14 0.84 -2.88
CA ALA A 43 11.56 0.85 -4.22
C ALA A 43 10.44 -0.19 -4.38
N ALA A 44 10.60 -1.38 -3.81
CA ALA A 44 9.57 -2.41 -3.82
C ALA A 44 8.30 -1.99 -3.04
N ARG A 45 8.46 -1.32 -1.89
CA ARG A 45 7.34 -0.78 -1.11
C ARG A 45 6.62 0.34 -1.84
N GLU A 46 7.36 1.28 -2.43
CA GLU A 46 6.79 2.38 -3.22
C GLU A 46 6.00 1.82 -4.41
N ALA A 47 6.57 0.87 -5.15
CA ALA A 47 5.89 0.23 -6.26
C ALA A 47 4.65 -0.57 -5.81
N ALA A 48 4.69 -1.23 -4.65
CA ALA A 48 3.53 -1.91 -4.09
C ALA A 48 2.42 -0.92 -3.70
N SER A 49 2.79 0.22 -3.10
CA SER A 49 1.85 1.29 -2.77
C SER A 49 1.20 1.88 -4.03
N ALA A 50 1.99 2.19 -5.06
CA ALA A 50 1.49 2.72 -6.32
C ALA A 50 0.52 1.75 -7.00
N ARG A 51 0.86 0.45 -7.04
CA ARG A 51 -0.05 -0.59 -7.58
C ARG A 51 -1.35 -0.70 -6.79
N ARG A 52 -1.30 -0.62 -5.45
CA ARG A 52 -2.51 -0.63 -4.61
C ARG A 52 -3.41 0.57 -4.92
N ASN A 53 -2.84 1.76 -5.05
CA ASN A 53 -3.60 2.98 -5.36
C ASN A 53 -4.26 2.90 -6.74
N LEU A 54 -3.54 2.40 -7.76
CA LEU A 54 -4.10 2.20 -9.09
C LEU A 54 -5.22 1.15 -9.11
N ALA A 55 -5.09 0.07 -8.35
CA ALA A 55 -6.15 -0.93 -8.22
C ALA A 55 -7.42 -0.33 -7.61
N LEU A 56 -7.29 0.48 -6.56
CA LEU A 56 -8.40 1.19 -5.94
C LEU A 56 -9.06 2.20 -6.91
N LEU A 57 -8.25 2.97 -7.65
CA LEU A 57 -8.77 3.89 -8.66
C LEU A 57 -9.54 3.17 -9.76
N ASN A 58 -9.05 2.02 -10.21
CA ASN A 58 -9.74 1.21 -11.21
C ASN A 58 -11.06 0.65 -10.68
N GLU A 59 -11.10 0.17 -9.43
CA GLU A 59 -12.32 -0.29 -8.79
C GLU A 59 -13.35 0.85 -8.65
N ALA A 60 -12.91 2.01 -8.14
CA ALA A 60 -13.74 3.21 -8.03
C ALA A 60 -14.33 3.60 -9.39
N SER A 61 -13.50 3.70 -10.42
CA SER A 61 -13.90 4.10 -11.77
C SER A 61 -14.87 3.11 -12.43
N ALA A 62 -14.82 1.82 -12.05
CA ALA A 62 -15.72 0.81 -12.58
C ALA A 62 -17.10 0.80 -11.92
N ARG A 63 -17.19 1.26 -10.66
CA ARG A 63 -18.41 1.17 -9.84
C ARG A 63 -19.13 2.51 -9.75
N ILE A 64 -18.42 3.57 -9.38
CA ILE A 64 -18.99 4.87 -9.04
C ILE A 64 -19.43 5.61 -10.30
N GLY A 65 -20.63 6.20 -10.27
CA GLY A 65 -21.13 7.07 -11.34
C GLY A 65 -21.85 6.34 -12.49
N ASN A 66 -22.09 5.03 -12.33
CA ASN A 66 -22.96 4.26 -13.22
C ASN A 66 -24.46 4.44 -12.89
N SER A 67 -24.78 5.22 -11.86
CA SER A 67 -26.13 5.55 -11.43
C SER A 67 -26.25 7.07 -11.25
N LEU A 68 -27.43 7.62 -11.56
CA LEU A 68 -27.79 9.01 -11.22
C LEU A 68 -28.45 9.11 -9.83
N ASP A 69 -28.62 7.99 -9.13
CA ASP A 69 -29.05 7.96 -7.74
C ASP A 69 -27.84 8.30 -6.83
N LEU A 70 -27.94 9.45 -6.16
CA LEU A 70 -26.90 9.95 -5.25
C LEU A 70 -26.70 9.04 -4.03
N GLU A 71 -27.75 8.38 -3.52
CA GLU A 71 -27.60 7.43 -2.41
C GLU A 71 -26.80 6.21 -2.83
N THR A 72 -27.09 5.68 -4.04
CA THR A 72 -26.32 4.60 -4.64
C THR A 72 -24.87 5.01 -4.85
N THR A 73 -24.63 6.18 -5.43
CA THR A 73 -23.27 6.70 -5.67
C THR A 73 -22.48 6.89 -4.36
N ALA A 74 -23.13 7.41 -3.31
CA ALA A 74 -22.53 7.57 -1.98
C ALA A 74 -22.16 6.22 -1.36
N ARG A 75 -23.02 5.20 -1.49
CA ARG A 75 -22.73 3.84 -1.03
C ARG A 75 -21.55 3.22 -1.78
N GLU A 76 -21.51 3.35 -3.10
CA GLU A 76 -20.39 2.86 -3.93
C GLU A 76 -19.07 3.49 -3.53
N LEU A 77 -19.06 4.79 -3.20
CA LEU A 77 -17.88 5.49 -2.71
C LEU A 77 -17.41 4.91 -1.37
N LEU A 78 -18.32 4.68 -0.42
CA LEU A 78 -18.00 4.11 0.90
C LEU A 78 -17.46 2.68 0.79
N ASP A 79 -18.06 1.85 -0.07
CA ASP A 79 -17.64 0.47 -0.29
C ASP A 79 -16.20 0.36 -0.81
N VAL A 80 -15.75 1.34 -1.60
CA VAL A 80 -14.37 1.39 -2.11
C VAL A 80 -13.42 2.03 -1.08
N ALA A 81 -13.88 3.04 -0.34
CA ALA A 81 -13.04 3.80 0.59
C ALA A 81 -12.65 3.01 1.85
N VAL A 82 -13.60 2.30 2.48
CA VAL A 82 -13.39 1.66 3.79
C VAL A 82 -12.32 0.54 3.71
N PRO A 83 -12.43 -0.48 2.84
CA PRO A 83 -11.41 -1.53 2.77
C PRO A 83 -10.01 -1.00 2.36
N GLY A 84 -9.98 0.13 1.66
CA GLY A 84 -8.78 0.73 1.08
C GLY A 84 -8.02 1.69 1.99
N PHE A 85 -8.73 2.52 2.77
CA PHE A 85 -8.18 3.73 3.41
C PHE A 85 -8.45 3.84 4.92
N CYS A 86 -9.60 3.37 5.42
CA CYS A 86 -10.02 3.66 6.79
C CYS A 86 -11.01 2.62 7.34
N ASP A 87 -11.09 2.47 8.65
CA ASP A 87 -12.05 1.55 9.27
C ASP A 87 -13.49 2.10 9.27
N LEU A 88 -13.66 3.41 8.99
CA LEU A 88 -14.95 4.10 8.94
C LEU A 88 -14.89 5.32 8.00
N ALA A 89 -15.95 5.55 7.23
CA ALA A 89 -16.17 6.75 6.43
C ALA A 89 -17.67 7.13 6.42
N THR A 90 -17.98 8.41 6.17
CA THR A 90 -19.35 8.92 6.02
C THR A 90 -19.42 9.82 4.78
N VAL A 91 -20.61 9.89 4.16
CA VAL A 91 -20.93 10.81 3.07
C VAL A 91 -22.16 11.60 3.48
N ASP A 92 -22.04 12.92 3.56
CA ASP A 92 -23.14 13.82 3.88
C ASP A 92 -23.74 14.39 2.59
N LEU A 93 -25.01 14.11 2.34
CA LEU A 93 -25.75 14.61 1.17
C LEU A 93 -26.66 15.76 1.58
N TYR A 94 -26.60 16.86 0.84
CA TYR A 94 -27.48 18.01 1.07
C TYR A 94 -28.88 17.72 0.55
N GLN A 95 -29.91 18.07 1.31
CA GLN A 95 -31.31 17.73 1.00
C GLN A 95 -31.77 18.23 -0.38
N GLY A 96 -31.33 19.42 -0.81
CA GLY A 96 -31.66 19.96 -2.15
C GLY A 96 -31.16 19.10 -3.31
N LEU A 97 -30.05 18.38 -3.13
CA LEU A 97 -29.51 17.47 -4.14
C LEU A 97 -30.36 16.19 -4.26
N LEU A 98 -30.92 15.71 -3.13
CA LEU A 98 -31.80 14.54 -3.12
C LEU A 98 -33.16 14.83 -3.79
N THR A 99 -33.61 16.09 -3.76
CA THR A 99 -34.84 16.54 -4.44
C THR A 99 -34.64 16.92 -5.90
N GLY A 100 -33.40 16.89 -6.41
CA GLY A 100 -33.07 17.29 -7.79
C GLY A 100 -33.10 18.81 -8.01
N GLU A 101 -33.07 19.62 -6.95
CA GLU A 101 -32.81 21.05 -7.08
C GLU A 101 -31.31 21.23 -7.29
N GLU A 102 -30.90 21.44 -8.55
CA GLU A 102 -29.52 21.80 -8.88
C GLU A 102 -29.20 23.12 -8.13
N ALA A 103 -28.35 23.04 -7.10
CA ALA A 103 -27.90 24.23 -6.39
C ALA A 103 -27.21 25.15 -7.39
N ALA A 104 -27.73 26.36 -7.57
CA ALA A 104 -27.05 27.37 -8.39
C ALA A 104 -25.60 27.51 -7.87
N PRO A 105 -24.58 27.55 -8.75
CA PRO A 105 -23.19 27.63 -8.30
C PRO A 105 -23.00 28.86 -7.41
N GLY A 106 -22.77 28.64 -6.10
CA GLY A 106 -22.38 29.69 -5.15
C GLY A 106 -23.42 30.16 -4.12
N SER A 107 -24.39 29.34 -3.70
CA SER A 107 -25.21 29.63 -2.51
C SER A 107 -24.60 29.10 -1.21
#